data_AF-A0A2G4HVA6-F1
#
_entry.id   AF-A0A2G4HVA6-F1
#
_cell.length_a   1.000
_cell.length_b   1.000
_cell.length_c   1.000
_cell.angle_alpha   90.00
_cell.angle_beta   90.00
_cell.angle_gamma   90.00
#
_symmetry.space_group_name_H-M   'P 1'
#
loop_
_entity.id
_entity.type
_entity.pdbx_description
1 polymer ?
#
loop_
_entity_poly.entity_id
_entity_poly.type
_entity_poly.pdbx_seq_one_letter_code
_entity_poly.pdbx_strand_id
1 'polypeptide(L)'
;MQPEPTNTPRRPESDDDSGSDNQMRVAGMIVGTALIFLGFLDVFLSISGGFEIDVIPLLIYFGGVAVWANAVVENMTLRYSVIGASLLLAAVFFHYGEVLFWHKQVVFWVTVVVVMYFMFNEPKKPA
;
A
#
# COMPACT_ATOMS: atom_id res chain seq x y z
N MET A 1 11.60 -42.24 -51.25
CA MET A 1 12.04 -41.85 -49.88
C MET A 1 11.75 -40.37 -49.74
N GLN A 2 10.71 -39.99 -49.00
CA GLN A 2 10.40 -38.59 -48.68
C GLN A 2 11.14 -38.21 -47.38
N PRO A 3 11.80 -37.05 -47.29
CA PRO A 3 12.43 -36.64 -46.04
C PRO A 3 11.38 -36.17 -45.04
N GLU A 4 11.54 -36.62 -43.79
CA GLU A 4 10.74 -36.21 -42.63
C GLU A 4 10.77 -34.68 -42.44
N PRO A 5 9.63 -34.03 -42.11
CA PRO A 5 9.63 -32.62 -41.73
C PRO A 5 10.27 -32.49 -40.35
N THR A 6 11.40 -31.79 -40.31
CA THR A 6 12.09 -31.37 -39.08
C THR A 6 11.11 -30.62 -38.17
N ASN A 7 10.69 -31.25 -37.08
CA ASN A 7 10.02 -30.58 -35.96
C ASN A 7 11.03 -29.66 -35.28
N THR A 8 11.06 -28.39 -35.68
CA THR A 8 11.67 -27.33 -34.89
C THR A 8 10.88 -27.22 -33.57
N PRO A 9 11.52 -27.31 -32.40
CA PRO A 9 10.84 -27.06 -31.14
C PRO A 9 10.35 -25.62 -31.16
N ARG A 10 9.03 -25.44 -31.15
CA ARG A 10 8.40 -24.15 -30.89
C ARG A 10 8.87 -23.72 -29.51
N ARG A 11 9.71 -22.68 -29.45
CA ARG A 11 10.03 -21.98 -28.20
C ARG A 11 8.70 -21.69 -27.51
N PRO A 12 8.51 -22.02 -26.22
CA PRO A 12 7.33 -21.58 -25.51
C PRO A 12 7.36 -20.05 -25.53
N GLU A 13 6.41 -19.42 -26.23
CA GLU A 13 6.00 -18.06 -25.87
C GLU A 13 5.51 -18.20 -24.43
N SER A 14 6.31 -17.66 -23.52
CA SER A 14 6.07 -17.72 -22.11
C SER A 14 4.78 -16.96 -21.78
N ASP A 15 3.76 -17.67 -21.32
CA ASP A 15 2.59 -17.17 -20.59
C ASP A 15 2.96 -16.44 -19.26
N ASP A 16 4.22 -16.03 -19.08
CA ASP A 16 4.79 -15.47 -17.86
C ASP A 16 4.35 -14.03 -17.56
N ASP A 17 3.88 -13.25 -18.55
CA ASP A 17 3.48 -11.85 -18.32
C ASP A 17 2.27 -11.76 -17.37
N SER A 18 1.30 -12.67 -17.52
CA SER A 18 0.09 -12.67 -16.69
C SER A 18 0.36 -13.09 -15.23
N GLY A 19 1.31 -14.00 -15.01
CA GLY A 19 1.73 -14.45 -13.70
C GLY A 19 2.60 -13.41 -12.98
N SER A 20 3.52 -12.79 -13.71
CA SER A 20 4.42 -11.74 -13.20
C SER A 20 3.64 -10.51 -12.72
N ASP A 21 2.70 -10.01 -13.52
CA ASP A 21 1.89 -8.84 -13.17
C ASP A 21 1.05 -9.07 -11.91
N ASN A 22 0.47 -10.27 -11.79
CA ASN A 22 -0.33 -10.62 -10.62
C ASN A 22 0.57 -10.80 -9.38
N GLN A 23 1.77 -11.37 -9.53
CA GLN A 23 2.75 -11.48 -8.45
C GLN A 23 3.25 -10.10 -7.99
N MET A 24 3.55 -9.18 -8.92
CA MET A 24 3.96 -7.81 -8.58
C MET A 24 2.84 -7.05 -7.87
N ARG A 25 1.58 -7.26 -8.29
CA ARG A 25 0.42 -6.66 -7.62
C ARG A 25 0.24 -7.18 -6.19
N VAL A 26 0.34 -8.50 -5.99
CA VAL A 26 0.25 -9.11 -4.65
C VAL A 26 1.42 -8.69 -3.77
N ALA A 27 2.63 -8.66 -4.30
CA ALA A 27 3.82 -8.20 -3.59
C ALA A 27 3.65 -6.73 -3.14
N GLY A 28 3.18 -5.85 -4.04
CA GLY A 28 2.90 -4.46 -3.71
C GLY A 28 1.82 -4.31 -2.63
N MET A 29 0.77 -5.14 -2.66
CA MET A 29 -0.26 -5.16 -1.63
C MET A 29 0.32 -5.55 -0.26
N ILE A 30 1.12 -6.63 -0.19
CA ILE A 30 1.72 -7.10 1.06
C ILE A 30 2.70 -6.05 1.61
N VAL A 31 3.60 -5.56 0.76
CA VAL A 31 4.61 -4.56 1.16
C VAL A 31 3.94 -3.27 1.61
N GLY A 32 2.97 -2.75 0.85
CA GLY A 32 2.23 -1.54 1.21
C GLY A 32 1.50 -1.70 2.54
N THR A 33 0.82 -2.82 2.74
CA THR A 33 0.11 -3.12 4.00
C THR A 33 1.07 -3.24 5.18
N ALA A 34 2.22 -3.90 5.00
CA ALA A 34 3.23 -4.03 6.05
C ALA A 34 3.82 -2.67 6.45
N LEU A 35 4.10 -1.79 5.48
CA LEU A 35 4.58 -0.43 5.74
C LEU A 35 3.54 0.41 6.48
N ILE A 36 2.26 0.35 6.07
CA ILE A 36 1.16 1.00 6.79
C ILE A 36 1.12 0.51 8.23
N PHE A 37 1.19 -0.81 8.44
CA PHE A 37 1.12 -1.38 9.79
C PHE A 37 2.32 -0.98 10.65
N LEU A 38 3.54 -0.99 10.08
CA LEU A 38 4.76 -0.60 10.77
C LEU A 38 4.69 0.87 11.22
N GLY A 39 4.36 1.79 10.30
CA GLY A 39 4.24 3.21 10.62
C GLY A 39 3.10 3.50 11.60
N PHE A 40 1.97 2.79 11.47
CA PHE A 40 0.83 2.95 12.37
C PHE A 40 1.13 2.43 13.79
N LEU A 41 1.83 1.29 13.91
CA LEU A 41 2.17 0.71 15.21
C LEU A 41 3.04 1.66 16.02
N ASP A 42 4.03 2.28 15.39
CA ASP A 42 4.86 3.29 16.03
C ASP A 42 4.01 4.48 16.52
N VAL A 43 3.14 5.03 15.67
CA VAL A 43 2.22 6.12 16.06
C VAL A 43 1.34 5.71 17.25
N PHE A 44 0.79 4.49 17.23
CA PHE A 44 -0.04 3.95 18.30
C PHE A 44 0.72 3.79 19.62
N LEU A 45 1.94 3.24 19.57
CA LEU A 45 2.80 3.06 20.74
C LEU A 45 3.22 4.40 21.34
N SER A 46 3.43 5.42 20.52
CA SER A 46 3.79 6.76 20.98
C SER A 46 2.66 7.52 21.65
N ILE A 47 1.44 7.36 21.15
CA ILE A 47 0.26 7.87 21.87
C ILE A 47 0.08 7.14 23.20
N SER A 48 0.31 5.81 23.23
CA SER A 48 0.09 4.98 24.41
C SER A 48 1.18 5.14 25.48
N GLY A 49 2.44 5.27 25.06
CA GLY A 49 3.62 5.36 25.93
C GLY A 49 4.05 6.80 26.24
N GLY A 50 3.48 7.80 25.55
CA GLY A 50 3.81 9.21 25.75
C GLY A 50 5.19 9.62 25.21
N PHE A 51 5.83 8.77 24.40
CA PHE A 51 7.14 9.08 23.81
C PHE A 51 7.00 9.95 22.56
N GLU A 52 7.94 10.85 22.36
CA GLU A 52 8.06 11.58 21.10
C GLU A 52 8.64 10.64 20.03
N ILE A 53 8.06 10.67 18.83
CA ILE A 53 8.65 9.96 17.69
C ILE A 53 8.90 11.00 16.62
N ASP A 54 10.01 10.79 15.92
CA ASP A 54 10.42 11.51 14.74
C ASP A 54 9.44 11.33 13.57
N VAL A 55 9.64 12.07 12.49
CA VAL A 55 8.81 12.05 11.29
C VAL A 55 8.85 10.71 10.54
N ILE A 56 9.87 9.87 10.78
CA ILE A 56 10.13 8.63 10.03
C ILE A 56 8.93 7.69 9.96
N PRO A 57 8.22 7.33 11.06
CA PRO A 57 7.10 6.41 10.98
C PRO A 57 5.91 6.97 10.20
N LEU A 58 5.73 8.29 10.16
CA LEU A 58 4.73 8.92 9.30
C LEU A 58 5.10 8.77 7.82
N LEU A 59 6.38 8.92 7.48
CA LEU A 59 6.85 8.70 6.10
C LEU A 59 6.67 7.24 5.68
N ILE A 60 6.97 6.30 6.58
CA ILE A 60 6.75 4.87 6.37
C ILE A 60 5.25 4.59 6.18
N TYR A 61 4.39 5.18 7.01
CA TYR A 61 2.94 5.04 6.92
C TYR A 61 2.41 5.55 5.58
N PHE A 62 2.66 6.81 5.22
CA PHE A 62 2.16 7.41 3.97
C PHE A 62 2.82 6.80 2.73
N GLY A 63 4.09 6.41 2.81
CA GLY A 63 4.76 5.64 1.76
C GLY A 63 4.10 4.29 1.54
N GLY A 64 3.73 3.60 2.63
CA GLY A 64 2.95 2.37 2.60
C GLY A 64 1.59 2.55 1.94
N VAL A 65 0.87 3.64 2.26
CA VAL A 65 -0.42 3.99 1.62
C VAL A 65 -0.25 4.21 0.11
N ALA A 66 0.81 4.89 -0.33
CA ALA A 66 1.08 5.11 -1.75
C ALA A 66 1.36 3.78 -2.49
N VAL A 67 2.20 2.91 -1.92
CA VAL A 67 2.50 1.58 -2.49
C VAL A 67 1.25 0.71 -2.54
N TRP A 68 0.48 0.67 -1.46
CA TRP A 68 -0.77 -0.07 -1.37
C TRP A 68 -1.80 0.44 -2.38
N ALA A 69 -1.98 1.76 -2.48
CA ALA A 69 -2.94 2.35 -3.42
C ALA A 69 -2.58 2.00 -4.87
N ASN A 70 -1.29 2.02 -5.21
CA ASN A 70 -0.82 1.63 -6.54
C ASN A 70 -1.14 0.16 -6.88
N ALA A 71 -1.08 -0.72 -5.88
CA ALA A 71 -1.31 -2.16 -6.05
C ALA A 71 -2.79 -2.56 -6.00
N VAL A 72 -3.62 -1.87 -5.21
CA VAL A 72 -4.99 -2.32 -4.88
C VAL A 72 -6.08 -1.51 -5.56
N VAL A 73 -5.85 -0.22 -5.82
CA VAL A 73 -6.91 0.65 -6.35
C VAL A 73 -6.98 0.52 -7.88
N GLU A 74 -8.07 -0.06 -8.37
CA GLU A 74 -8.29 -0.26 -9.81
C GLU A 74 -8.70 1.04 -10.53
N ASN A 75 -9.47 1.91 -9.85
CA ASN A 75 -9.92 3.17 -10.42
C ASN A 75 -8.74 4.15 -10.55
N MET A 76 -8.41 4.51 -11.79
CA MET A 76 -7.23 5.33 -12.11
C MET A 76 -7.23 6.69 -11.39
N THR A 77 -8.38 7.38 -11.37
CA THR A 77 -8.52 8.69 -10.72
C THR A 77 -8.31 8.55 -9.21
N LEU A 78 -9.00 7.61 -8.57
CA LEU A 78 -8.86 7.37 -7.14
C LEU A 78 -7.44 6.93 -6.76
N ARG A 79 -6.82 6.06 -7.55
CA ARG A 79 -5.46 5.57 -7.33
C ARG A 79 -4.47 6.73 -7.26
N TYR A 80 -4.44 7.58 -8.29
CA TYR A 80 -3.50 8.70 -8.32
C TYR A 80 -3.86 9.81 -7.34
N SER A 81 -5.14 9.99 -7.01
CA SER A 81 -5.54 10.89 -5.92
C SER A 81 -5.01 10.43 -4.57
N VAL A 82 -5.14 9.14 -4.23
CA VAL A 82 -4.65 8.60 -2.95
C VAL A 82 -3.12 8.62 -2.90
N ILE A 83 -2.43 8.25 -3.99
CA ILE A 83 -0.97 8.33 -4.07
C ILE A 83 -0.51 9.78 -3.91
N GLY A 84 -1.08 10.70 -4.69
CA GLY A 84 -0.72 12.12 -4.64
C GLY A 84 -0.96 12.74 -3.26
N ALA A 85 -2.11 12.47 -2.65
CA ALA A 85 -2.42 12.94 -1.31
C ALA A 85 -1.44 12.38 -0.27
N SER A 86 -1.11 11.09 -0.35
CA SER A 86 -0.18 10.44 0.58
C SER A 86 1.23 11.02 0.47
N LEU A 87 1.74 11.20 -0.76
CA LEU A 87 3.06 11.79 -0.99
C LEU A 87 3.11 13.26 -0.59
N LEU A 88 2.05 14.02 -0.82
CA LEU A 88 1.95 15.41 -0.38
C LEU A 88 1.99 15.49 1.15
N LEU A 89 1.20 14.66 1.84
CA LEU A 89 1.21 14.61 3.30
C LEU A 89 2.58 14.21 3.83
N ALA A 90 3.22 13.19 3.25
CA ALA A 90 4.57 12.80 3.60
C ALA A 90 5.57 13.95 3.44
N ALA A 91 5.51 14.68 2.33
CA ALA A 91 6.37 15.84 2.07
C ALA A 91 6.13 16.99 3.05
N VAL A 92 4.86 17.26 3.39
CA VAL A 92 4.49 18.25 4.41
C VAL A 92 5.09 17.87 5.76
N PHE A 93 4.88 16.63 6.22
CA PHE A 93 5.45 16.17 7.49
C PHE A 93 6.99 16.22 7.48
N PHE A 94 7.62 15.82 6.39
CA PHE A 94 9.08 15.91 6.23
C PHE A 94 9.58 17.36 6.32
N HIS A 95 8.86 18.30 5.72
CA HIS A 95 9.24 19.71 5.74
C HIS A 95 9.08 20.36 7.12
N TYR A 96 7.99 20.04 7.84
CA TYR A 96 7.76 20.61 9.16
C TYR A 96 8.63 19.96 10.25
N GLY A 97 9.10 18.72 10.06
CA GLY A 97 10.09 18.03 10.90
C GLY A 97 9.61 17.65 12.31
N GLU A 98 8.72 18.45 12.90
CA GLU A 98 8.16 18.23 14.23
C GLU A 98 6.77 17.61 14.17
N VAL A 99 6.65 16.40 14.72
CA VAL A 99 5.38 15.70 14.83
C VAL A 99 4.73 16.05 16.17
N LEU A 100 4.00 17.17 16.21
CA LEU A 100 3.21 17.53 17.38
C LEU A 100 2.21 16.42 17.76
N PHE A 101 1.87 16.36 19.05
CA PHE A 101 0.90 15.41 19.60
C PHE A 101 -0.42 15.34 18.80
N TRP A 102 -0.91 16.48 18.32
CA TRP A 102 -2.16 16.54 17.55
C TRP A 102 -2.08 15.82 16.20
N HIS A 103 -0.93 15.83 15.53
CA HIS A 103 -0.75 15.11 14.27
C HIS A 103 -0.87 13.60 14.45
N LYS A 104 -0.30 13.07 15.54
CA LYS A 104 -0.40 11.64 15.90
C LYS A 104 -1.86 11.25 16.13
N GLN A 105 -2.61 12.08 16.87
CA GLN A 105 -4.03 11.87 17.15
C GLN A 105 -4.86 11.87 15.86
N VAL A 106 -4.66 12.86 14.98
CA VAL A 106 -5.38 12.94 13.70
C VAL A 106 -5.11 11.70 12.86
N VAL A 107 -3.85 11.30 12.71
CA VAL A 107 -3.48 10.09 11.95
C VAL A 107 -4.15 8.86 12.56
N PHE A 108 -4.05 8.67 13.88
CA PHE A 108 -4.66 7.55 14.58
C PHE A 108 -6.18 7.47 14.34
N TRP A 109 -6.91 8.55 14.61
CA TRP A 109 -8.37 8.57 14.49
C TRP A 109 -8.83 8.41 13.04
N VAL A 110 -8.13 9.03 12.09
CA VAL A 110 -8.44 8.85 10.66
C VAL A 110 -8.27 7.39 10.25
N THR A 111 -7.17 6.73 10.63
CA THR A 111 -6.96 5.31 10.33
C THR A 111 -8.05 4.44 10.95
N VAL A 112 -8.42 4.68 12.22
CA VAL A 112 -9.49 3.94 12.90
C VAL A 112 -10.82 4.09 12.18
N VAL A 113 -11.19 5.32 11.79
CA VAL A 113 -12.45 5.58 11.05
C VAL A 113 -12.45 4.90 9.69
N VAL A 114 -11.33 4.97 8.95
CA VAL A 114 -11.21 4.30 7.64
C VAL A 114 -11.35 2.79 7.79
N VAL A 115 -10.67 2.17 8.76
CA VAL A 115 -10.78 0.73 9.03
C VAL A 115 -12.20 0.35 9.45
N MET A 116 -12.83 1.13 10.35
CA MET A 116 -14.24 0.91 10.70
C MET A 116 -15.13 0.99 9.46
N TYR A 117 -14.96 2.01 8.62
CA TYR A 117 -15.74 2.15 7.39
C TYR A 117 -15.63 0.90 6.50
N PHE A 118 -14.42 0.40 6.26
CA PHE A 118 -14.24 -0.85 5.49
C PHE A 118 -14.87 -2.05 6.19
N MET A 119 -14.66 -2.22 7.49
CA MET A 119 -15.19 -3.35 8.27
C MET A 119 -16.73 -3.39 8.30
N PHE A 120 -17.40 -2.23 8.30
CA PHE A 120 -18.86 -2.16 8.38
C PHE A 120 -19.56 -2.00 7.02
N ASN A 121 -18.89 -1.46 6.01
CA ASN A 121 -19.49 -1.14 4.71
C ASN A 121 -19.14 -2.16 3.61
N GLU A 122 -18.23 -3.10 3.84
CA GLU A 122 -18.09 -4.26 2.96
C GLU A 122 -19.36 -5.13 3.07
N PRO A 123 -20.09 -5.38 1.97
CA PRO A 123 -21.24 -6.26 1.99
C PRO A 123 -20.75 -7.64 2.40
N LYS A 124 -21.14 -8.10 3.60
CA LYS A 124 -20.92 -9.47 4.04
C LYS A 124 -21.44 -10.38 2.94
N LYS A 125 -20.54 -11.00 2.19
CA LYS A 125 -20.90 -11.95 1.13
C LYS A 125 -21.79 -13.01 1.81
N PRO A 126 -23.06 -13.18 1.40
CA PRO A 126 -23.89 -14.19 2.02
C PRO A 126 -23.22 -15.55 1.83
N ALA A 127 -23.11 -16.28 2.94
CA ALA A 127 -22.49 -17.60 3.04
C ALA A 127 -23.19 -18.64 2.17
#